data_AF-A0A918YT75-F1
#
_entry.id   AF-A0A918YT75-F1
#
_cell.length_a   1.000
_cell.length_b   1.000
_cell.length_c   1.000
_cell.angle_alpha   90.00
_cell.angle_beta   90.00
_cell.angle_gamma   90.00
#
_symmetry.space_group_name_H-M   'P 1'
#
loop_
_entity.id
_entity.type
_entity.pdbx_description
1 polymer ?
#
loop_
_entity_poly.entity_id
_entity_poly.type
_entity_poly.pdbx_seq_one_letter_code
_entity_poly.pdbx_strand_id
1 'polypeptide(L)'
;MRGLLYERRQWQTGGWMYWVGIPMWVTDGPTETVQPRVYRVWLTPAQVSRPEGVSYDDVPTHHLPREDQGDDSGRWGWKVQRLPPRSGKPDAPAGNEELDVLAVLEVLRTTAGAVPCKECDAAVALGPLL
;
A
#
# COMPACT_ATOMS: atom_id res chain seq x y z
N MET A 1 -21.13 -19.95 -4.58
CA MET A 1 -21.76 -18.68 -5.04
C MET A 1 -20.82 -18.02 -6.04
N ARG A 2 -21.32 -17.39 -7.11
CA ARG A 2 -20.49 -16.68 -8.09
C ARG A 2 -20.54 -15.18 -7.80
N GLY A 3 -19.38 -14.52 -7.84
CA GLY A 3 -19.26 -13.07 -7.70
C GLY A 3 -18.58 -12.47 -8.93
N LEU A 4 -18.71 -11.15 -9.09
CA LEU A 4 -18.03 -10.40 -10.14
C LEU A 4 -16.70 -9.87 -9.59
N LEU A 5 -15.60 -10.15 -10.29
CA LEU A 5 -14.29 -9.61 -9.94
C LEU A 5 -14.14 -8.20 -10.54
N TYR A 6 -13.88 -7.22 -9.69
CA TYR A 6 -13.73 -5.82 -10.09
C TYR A 6 -12.27 -5.38 -10.22
N GLU A 7 -11.40 -5.86 -9.33
CA GLU A 7 -9.96 -5.59 -9.38
C GLU A 7 -9.18 -6.64 -8.58
N ARG A 8 -7.90 -6.80 -8.89
CA ARG A 8 -6.95 -7.57 -8.09
C ARG A 8 -5.74 -6.71 -7.73
N ARG A 9 -5.27 -6.85 -6.49
CA ARG A 9 -4.07 -6.15 -6.01
C ARG A 9 -3.12 -7.10 -5.31
N GLN A 10 -1.82 -6.95 -5.52
CA GLN A 10 -0.83 -7.66 -4.71
C GLN A 10 -0.82 -7.10 -3.29
N TRP A 11 -0.63 -7.97 -2.32
CA TRP A 11 -0.66 -7.63 -0.90
C TRP A 11 0.75 -7.66 -0.30
N GLN A 12 1.04 -6.75 0.64
CA GLN A 12 2.38 -6.54 1.19
C GLN A 12 2.97 -7.79 1.84
N THR A 13 2.14 -8.65 2.44
CA THR A 13 2.60 -9.91 3.05
C THR A 13 2.67 -11.07 2.05
N GLY A 14 2.63 -10.79 0.75
CA GLY A 14 2.63 -11.77 -0.34
C GLY A 14 1.23 -12.16 -0.81
N GLY A 15 1.13 -12.54 -2.08
CA GLY A 15 -0.10 -13.02 -2.71
C GLY A 15 -1.02 -11.91 -3.26
N TRP A 16 -2.22 -12.32 -3.65
CA TRP A 16 -3.23 -11.47 -4.29
C TRP A 16 -4.45 -11.28 -3.40
N MET A 17 -5.00 -10.06 -3.42
CA MET A 17 -6.31 -9.73 -2.89
C MET A 17 -7.25 -9.42 -4.06
N TYR A 18 -8.50 -9.85 -3.94
CA TYR A 18 -9.52 -9.74 -4.99
C TYR A 18 -10.72 -8.92 -4.50
N TRP A 19 -11.08 -7.87 -5.22
CA TRP A 19 -12.27 -7.07 -4.93
C TRP A 19 -13.46 -7.69 -5.66
N VAL A 20 -14.31 -8.37 -4.90
CA VAL A 20 -15.41 -9.18 -5.45
C VAL A 20 -16.74 -8.57 -5.07
N GLY A 21 -17.61 -8.36 -6.05
CA GLY A 21 -19.02 -8.06 -5.84
C GLY A 21 -19.85 -9.34 -5.77
N ILE A 22 -20.54 -9.51 -4.66
CA ILE A 22 -21.44 -10.62 -4.40
C ILE A 22 -22.87 -10.11 -4.56
N PRO A 23 -23.62 -10.62 -5.55
CA PRO A 23 -25.03 -10.30 -5.67
C PRO A 23 -25.80 -10.93 -4.51
N MET A 24 -26.61 -10.13 -3.84
CA MET A 24 -27.42 -10.53 -2.70
C MET A 24 -28.81 -9.89 -2.76
N TRP A 25 -29.78 -10.55 -2.15
CA TRP A 25 -31.11 -9.99 -1.94
C TRP A 25 -31.18 -9.44 -0.52
N VAL A 26 -31.62 -8.19 -0.38
CA VAL A 26 -31.74 -7.53 0.92
C VAL A 26 -33.17 -7.06 1.09
N THR A 27 -33.74 -7.33 2.25
CA THR A 27 -35.04 -6.78 2.64
C THR A 27 -34.85 -5.37 3.17
N ASP A 28 -35.57 -4.42 2.59
CA ASP A 28 -35.64 -3.05 3.11
C ASP A 28 -36.61 -3.01 4.30
N GLY A 29 -36.06 -2.90 5.52
CA GLY A 29 -36.81 -3.01 6.78
C GLY A 29 -38.06 -2.13 6.90
N PRO A 30 -38.11 -0.91 6.35
CA PRO A 30 -39.31 -0.07 6.39
C PRO A 30 -40.40 -0.44 5.39
N THR A 31 -40.05 -1.07 4.26
CA THR A 31 -41.00 -1.36 3.17
C THR A 31 -41.30 -2.84 2.98
N GLU A 32 -40.58 -3.71 3.70
CA GLU A 32 -40.57 -5.17 3.54
C GLU A 32 -40.30 -5.63 2.10
N THR A 33 -39.80 -4.74 1.24
CA THR A 33 -39.50 -5.07 -0.15
C THR A 33 -38.13 -5.72 -0.28
N VAL A 34 -38.06 -6.77 -1.09
CA VAL A 34 -36.81 -7.48 -1.39
C VAL A 34 -36.17 -6.84 -2.63
N GLN A 35 -34.96 -6.32 -2.46
CA GLN A 35 -34.24 -5.61 -3.53
C GLN A 35 -32.88 -6.27 -3.82
N PRO A 36 -32.48 -6.34 -5.09
CA PRO A 36 -31.15 -6.82 -5.45
C PRO A 36 -30.10 -5.78 -5.05
N ARG A 37 -29.02 -6.23 -4.40
CA ARG A 37 -27.85 -5.41 -4.07
C ARG A 37 -26.57 -6.15 -4.40
N VAL A 38 -25.50 -5.41 -4.62
CA VAL A 38 -24.15 -5.97 -4.76
C VAL A 38 -23.33 -5.55 -3.55
N TYR A 39 -22.94 -6.54 -2.74
CA TYR A 39 -22.02 -6.32 -1.64
C TYR A 39 -20.60 -6.54 -2.14
N ARG A 40 -19.72 -5.55 -1.96
CA ARG A 40 -18.33 -5.63 -2.42
C ARG A 40 -17.40 -5.87 -1.24
N VAL A 41 -16.49 -6.82 -1.39
CA VAL A 41 -15.57 -7.23 -0.34
C VAL A 41 -14.22 -7.67 -0.91
N TRP A 42 -13.17 -7.43 -0.14
CA TRP A 42 -11.82 -7.92 -0.44
C TRP A 42 -11.65 -9.34 0.07
N LEU A 43 -11.20 -10.25 -0.78
CA LEU A 43 -11.00 -11.67 -0.44
C LEU A 43 -9.59 -12.14 -0.80
N THR A 44 -9.10 -13.10 -0.01
CA THR A 44 -7.80 -13.74 -0.23
C THR A 44 -7.92 -14.92 -1.21
N PRO A 45 -6.81 -15.46 -1.75
CA PRO A 45 -6.87 -16.62 -2.65
C PRO A 45 -7.40 -17.89 -1.96
N ALA A 46 -7.35 -17.96 -0.63
CA ALA A 46 -7.94 -19.07 0.12
C ALA A 46 -9.48 -19.03 0.16
N GLN A 47 -10.07 -17.85 -0.10
CA GLN A 47 -11.51 -17.62 -0.04
C GLN A 47 -12.17 -17.58 -1.42
N VAL A 48 -11.39 -17.42 -2.49
CA VAL A 48 -11.90 -17.35 -3.86
C VAL A 48 -11.16 -18.31 -4.77
N SER A 49 -11.91 -19.06 -5.57
CA SER A 49 -11.36 -19.86 -6.66
C SER A 49 -11.77 -19.27 -8.00
N ARG A 50 -10.84 -19.26 -8.95
CA ARG A 50 -11.13 -18.91 -10.33
C ARG A 50 -11.88 -20.06 -10.98
N PRO A 51 -13.06 -19.84 -11.57
CA PRO A 51 -13.71 -20.87 -12.36
C PRO A 51 -12.84 -21.28 -13.55
N GLU A 52 -12.94 -22.54 -13.96
CA GLU A 52 -12.21 -23.05 -15.13
C GLU A 52 -12.57 -22.25 -16.39
N GLY A 53 -11.56 -21.93 -17.21
CA GLY A 53 -11.72 -21.17 -18.45
C GLY A 53 -11.91 -19.66 -18.29
N VAL A 54 -11.93 -19.11 -17.07
CA VAL A 54 -12.06 -17.66 -16.83
C VAL A 54 -10.68 -16.99 -16.85
N SER A 55 -10.51 -15.96 -17.66
CA SER A 55 -9.34 -15.08 -17.62
C SER A 55 -9.56 -13.87 -16.69
N TYR A 56 -8.47 -13.31 -16.16
CA TYR A 56 -8.44 -12.07 -15.38
C TYR A 56 -7.75 -10.92 -16.14
N ASP A 57 -7.52 -11.08 -17.45
CA ASP A 57 -6.74 -10.10 -18.22
C ASP A 57 -7.44 -8.75 -18.34
N ASP A 58 -8.78 -8.73 -18.37
CA ASP A 58 -9.59 -7.51 -18.42
C ASP A 58 -9.83 -6.88 -17.02
N VAL A 59 -9.29 -7.49 -15.97
CA VAL A 59 -9.47 -7.01 -14.59
C VAL A 59 -8.33 -6.06 -14.23
N PRO A 60 -8.62 -4.83 -13.77
CA PRO A 60 -7.63 -3.92 -13.22
C PRO A 60 -6.70 -4.66 -12.24
N THR A 61 -5.41 -4.63 -12.57
CA THR A 61 -4.38 -5.39 -11.89
C THR A 61 -3.35 -4.45 -11.31
N HIS A 62 -3.33 -4.37 -9.98
CA HIS A 62 -2.40 -3.51 -9.25
C HIS A 62 -1.29 -4.39 -8.66
N HIS A 63 -0.13 -4.36 -9.28
CA HIS A 63 1.06 -4.93 -8.67
C HIS A 63 1.51 -4.05 -7.51
N LEU A 64 2.17 -4.66 -6.53
CA LEU A 64 2.96 -3.85 -5.61
C LEU A 64 3.99 -3.11 -6.44
N PRO A 65 4.34 -1.87 -6.08
CA PRO A 65 5.50 -1.21 -6.66
C PRO A 65 6.65 -2.21 -6.60
N ARG A 66 7.19 -2.57 -7.77
CA ARG A 66 8.45 -3.29 -7.80
C ARG A 66 9.41 -2.34 -7.10
N GLU A 67 9.87 -2.71 -5.90
CA GLU A 67 11.03 -2.06 -5.34
C GLU A 67 12.07 -2.06 -6.46
N ASP A 68 12.49 -0.86 -6.88
CA ASP A 68 13.56 -0.69 -7.85
C ASP A 68 14.66 -1.69 -7.47
N GLN A 69 15.25 -2.33 -8.47
CA GLN A 69 16.39 -3.24 -8.29
C GLN A 69 17.62 -2.44 -7.82
N GLY A 70 17.55 -1.85 -6.64
CA GLY A 70 18.62 -1.27 -5.87
C GLY A 70 19.00 -2.27 -4.79
N ASP A 71 20.15 -2.90 -4.99
CA ASP A 71 20.92 -3.72 -4.06
C ASP A 71 20.16 -4.72 -3.15
N ASP A 72 20.37 -6.00 -3.44
CA ASP A 72 19.94 -7.20 -2.71
C ASP A 72 20.59 -7.32 -1.32
N SER A 73 20.34 -6.35 -0.45
CA SER A 73 20.84 -6.35 0.93
C SER A 73 19.74 -6.47 1.98
N GLY A 74 18.46 -6.42 1.60
CA GLY A 74 17.35 -6.40 2.57
C GLY A 74 17.46 -5.25 3.58
N ARG A 75 18.30 -4.25 3.31
CA ARG A 75 18.50 -3.08 4.14
C ARG A 75 17.51 -2.02 3.70
N TRP A 76 16.64 -1.65 4.62
CA TRP A 76 15.90 -0.41 4.56
C TRP A 76 16.93 0.73 4.60
N GLY A 77 17.19 1.35 3.46
CA GLY A 77 18.04 2.53 3.40
C GLY A 77 17.22 3.80 3.32
N TRP A 78 17.72 4.83 4.00
CA TRP A 78 17.03 6.11 4.15
C TRP A 78 17.90 7.22 3.56
N LYS A 79 17.30 8.11 2.78
CA LYS A 79 17.98 9.27 2.22
C LYS A 79 17.74 10.47 3.13
N VAL A 80 18.81 11.09 3.63
CA VAL A 80 18.74 12.36 4.37
C VAL A 80 19.09 13.49 3.42
N GLN A 81 18.18 14.47 3.30
CA GLN A 81 18.39 15.65 2.46
C GLN A 81 18.35 16.91 3.32
N ARG A 82 19.35 17.80 3.17
CA ARG A 82 19.27 19.16 3.70
C ARG A 82 18.46 20.02 2.73
N LEU A 83 17.27 20.44 3.16
CA LEU A 83 16.38 21.26 2.38
C LEU A 83 16.38 22.70 2.91
N PRO A 84 16.48 23.72 2.04
CA PRO A 84 16.14 25.07 2.44
C PRO A 84 14.64 25.13 2.81
N PRO A 85 14.22 25.98 3.75
CA PRO A 85 12.82 26.10 4.14
C PRO A 85 11.99 26.58 2.93
N ARG A 86 11.32 25.66 2.25
CA ARG A 86 10.45 25.96 1.12
C ARG A 86 9.22 25.05 1.17
N SER A 87 8.06 25.60 0.88
CA SER A 87 6.79 24.88 0.83
C SER A 87 6.72 24.02 -0.44
N GLY A 88 6.77 22.70 -0.29
CA GLY A 88 6.56 21.74 -1.37
C GLY A 88 7.35 20.45 -1.16
N LYS A 89 6.76 19.32 -1.60
CA LYS A 89 7.34 17.98 -1.54
C LYS A 89 8.66 17.92 -2.33
N PRO A 90 9.81 17.70 -1.69
CA PRO A 90 11.05 17.43 -2.39
C PRO A 90 11.11 15.94 -2.70
N ASP A 91 11.11 15.59 -3.98
CA ASP A 91 11.63 14.30 -4.40
C ASP A 91 13.13 14.25 -4.08
N ALA A 92 13.60 13.18 -3.46
CA ALA A 92 15.01 13.01 -3.13
C ALA A 92 15.82 12.95 -4.44
N PRO A 93 16.73 13.91 -4.71
CA PRO A 93 17.52 13.89 -5.93
C PRO A 93 18.42 12.64 -5.95
N ALA A 94 18.67 12.12 -7.15
CA ALA A 94 19.56 10.99 -7.36
C ALA A 94 21.00 11.35 -6.89
N GLY A 95 21.68 10.41 -6.23
CA GLY A 95 23.08 10.55 -5.81
C GLY A 95 23.33 10.96 -4.35
N ASN A 96 22.30 11.00 -3.50
CA ASN A 96 22.50 11.18 -2.06
C ASN A 96 22.92 9.87 -1.39
N GLU A 97 23.83 9.99 -0.41
CA GLU A 97 24.29 8.88 0.41
C GLU A 97 23.12 8.24 1.16
N GLU A 98 23.03 6.93 1.06
CA GLU A 98 22.03 6.12 1.74
C GLU A 98 22.54 5.83 3.16
N LEU A 99 21.79 6.30 4.15
CA LEU A 99 22.11 6.08 5.56
C LEU A 99 21.32 4.90 6.09
N ASP A 100 21.98 4.10 6.93
CA ASP A 100 21.30 3.07 7.72
C ASP A 100 20.45 3.70 8.83
N VAL A 101 19.55 2.89 9.41
CA VAL A 101 18.61 3.32 10.45
C VAL A 101 19.30 3.95 11.66
N LEU A 102 20.44 3.41 12.10
CA LEU A 102 21.14 3.92 13.28
C LEU A 102 21.78 5.28 12.98
N ALA A 103 22.36 5.43 11.80
CA ALA A 103 22.91 6.70 11.33
C ALA A 103 21.81 7.77 11.19
N VAL A 104 20.62 7.41 10.70
CA VAL A 104 19.48 8.35 10.63
C VAL A 104 18.99 8.77 12.01
N LEU A 105 18.85 7.85 12.96
CA LEU A 105 18.44 8.17 14.33
C LEU A 105 19.47 9.07 15.02
N GLU A 106 20.76 8.83 14.80
CA GLU A 106 21.82 9.68 15.34
C GLU A 106 21.73 11.11 14.78
N VAL A 107 21.53 11.27 13.47
CA VAL A 107 21.36 12.59 12.85
C VAL A 107 20.13 13.31 13.42
N LEU A 108 19.00 12.61 13.57
CA LEU A 108 17.77 13.19 14.11
C LEU A 108 17.91 13.61 15.58
N ARG A 109 18.74 12.91 16.37
CA ARG A 109 18.98 13.24 17.79
C ARG A 109 20.00 14.36 17.97
N THR A 110 21.03 14.40 17.15
CA THR A 110 22.17 15.33 17.29
C THR A 110 21.97 16.65 16.56
N THR A 111 21.17 16.67 15.50
CA THR A 111 21.00 17.86 14.66
C THR A 111 19.77 18.65 15.09
N ALA A 112 19.99 19.83 15.68
CA ALA A 112 18.92 20.73 16.07
C ALA A 112 18.04 21.11 14.86
N GLY A 113 16.73 20.83 14.96
CA GLY A 113 15.75 21.13 13.91
C GLY A 113 15.61 20.06 12.83
N ALA A 114 16.35 18.95 12.91
CA ALA A 114 16.11 17.80 12.03
C ALA A 114 14.78 17.12 12.42
N VAL A 115 13.89 16.95 11.43
CA VAL A 115 12.60 16.29 11.62
C VAL A 115 12.39 15.23 10.54
N PRO A 116 11.78 14.09 10.88
CA PRO A 116 11.43 13.10 9.86
C PRO A 116 10.32 13.65 8.96
N CYS A 117 10.40 13.35 7.67
CA CYS A 117 9.42 13.80 6.69
C CYS A 117 8.04 13.17 6.96
N LYS A 118 7.00 14.00 6.96
CA LYS A 118 5.60 13.59 7.20
C LYS A 118 4.86 13.17 5.93
N GLU A 119 5.39 13.50 4.75
CA GLU A 119 4.74 13.25 3.45
C GLU A 119 5.19 11.95 2.77
N CYS A 120 6.31 11.36 3.22
CA CYS A 120 6.80 10.04 2.77
C CYS A 120 6.73 8.97 3.86
N ASP A 121 5.92 9.20 4.90
CA ASP A 121 5.74 8.31 6.06
C ASP A 121 7.00 7.99 6.87
N ALA A 122 8.14 8.66 6.63
CA ALA A 122 9.34 8.53 7.45
C ALA A 122 9.05 8.88 8.93
N ALA A 123 8.17 9.84 9.19
CA ALA A 123 7.72 10.18 10.54
C ALA A 123 6.93 9.05 11.22
N VAL A 124 6.18 8.25 10.47
CA VAL A 124 5.45 7.09 10.99
C VAL A 124 6.41 5.95 11.31
N ALA A 125 7.39 5.71 10.43
CA ALA A 125 8.37 4.64 10.61
C ALA A 125 9.39 4.93 11.74
N LEU A 126 9.85 6.18 11.86
CA LEU A 126 10.88 6.56 12.84
C LEU A 126 10.31 7.06 14.17
N GLY A 127 9.04 7.48 14.21
CA GLY A 127 8.38 7.97 15.42
C GLY A 127 8.50 7.05 16.64
N PRO A 128 8.38 5.71 16.51
CA PRO A 128 8.57 4.78 17.62
C PRO A 128 10.04 4.60 18.08
N LEU A 129 11.02 5.06 17.30
CA LEU A 129 12.45 4.84 17.53
C LEU A 129 13.21 6.10 17.99
N LEU A 130 12.57 7.28 17.87
CA LEU A 130 13.07 8.56 18.35
C LEU A 130 12.76 8.75 19.84
#